data_AF-A0A972SQT9-F1
#
_entry.id   AF-A0A972SQT9-F1
#
_cell.length_a   1.000
_cell.length_b   1.000
_cell.length_c   1.000
_cell.angle_alpha   90.00
_cell.angle_beta   90.00
_cell.angle_gamma   90.00
#
_symmetry.space_group_name_H-M   'P 1'
#
loop_
_entity.id
_entity.type
_entity.pdbx_description
1 polymer ?
#
loop_
_entity_poly.entity_id
_entity_poly.type
_entity_poly.pdbx_seq_one_letter_code
_entity_poly.pdbx_strand_id
1 'polypeptide(L)'
;MNADQYRNVEQIVDDLCDNLAWSRAYLMTLKGLHEVAKSSPKYLDSYPQFVSCLYHGLFDCLFIKIHNFVDSSKGACGFPHFFKVLRKYYPDDNPLMTQVKIDVDRLKKQVSIEKIKNWRNKISAHLTQTYRQPGFFSSNSLYLSELEELLNLIEEMVENYSFNMLSRRNDTRNPSADIIKEISKLFWLSTESGSATHHK
;
A
#
# COMPACT_ATOMS: atom_id res chain seq x y z
N MET A 1 11.89 -25.80 -10.81
CA MET A 1 11.92 -24.40 -11.27
C MET A 1 13.26 -24.14 -11.96
N ASN A 2 13.26 -23.54 -13.14
CA ASN A 2 14.51 -23.15 -13.83
C ASN A 2 14.96 -21.72 -13.42
N ALA A 3 16.13 -21.28 -13.88
CA ALA A 3 16.69 -19.98 -13.50
C ALA A 3 15.80 -18.79 -13.87
N ASP A 4 15.17 -18.82 -15.05
CA ASP A 4 14.29 -17.74 -15.50
C ASP A 4 13.01 -17.66 -14.67
N GLN A 5 12.45 -18.81 -14.31
CA GLN A 5 11.29 -18.91 -13.43
C GLN A 5 11.64 -18.40 -12.02
N TYR A 6 12.82 -18.72 -11.51
CA TYR A 6 13.31 -18.22 -10.22
C TYR A 6 13.41 -16.69 -10.23
N ARG A 7 14.08 -16.12 -11.24
CA ARG A 7 14.20 -14.65 -11.38
C ARG A 7 12.84 -13.96 -11.50
N ASN A 8 11.89 -14.59 -12.22
CA ASN A 8 10.54 -14.03 -12.33
C ASN A 8 9.80 -14.03 -10.98
N VAL A 9 9.94 -15.09 -10.19
CA VAL A 9 9.39 -15.13 -8.82
C VAL A 9 10.04 -14.05 -7.95
N GLU A 10 11.37 -13.95 -8.01
CA GLU A 10 12.14 -12.96 -7.25
C GLU A 10 11.69 -11.53 -7.56
N GLN A 11 11.56 -11.18 -8.85
CA GLN A 11 11.08 -9.87 -9.27
C GLN A 11 9.66 -9.56 -8.76
N ILE A 12 8.74 -10.52 -8.84
CA ILE A 12 7.37 -10.31 -8.33
C ILE A 12 7.40 -10.08 -6.82
N VAL A 13 8.24 -10.81 -6.08
CA VAL A 13 8.40 -10.61 -4.64
C VAL A 13 9.00 -9.23 -4.34
N ASP A 14 10.00 -8.79 -5.10
CA ASP A 14 10.59 -7.45 -4.96
C ASP A 14 9.55 -6.35 -5.19
N ASP A 15 8.74 -6.47 -6.24
CA ASP A 15 7.67 -5.52 -6.55
C ASP A 15 6.61 -5.46 -5.43
N LEU A 16 6.27 -6.62 -4.84
CA LEU A 16 5.38 -6.69 -3.68
C LEU A 16 6.00 -6.02 -2.45
N CYS A 17 7.30 -6.20 -2.22
CA CYS A 17 8.03 -5.58 -1.11
C CYS A 17 8.10 -4.05 -1.26
N ASP A 18 8.42 -3.54 -2.45
CA ASP A 18 8.43 -2.10 -2.71
C ASP A 18 7.04 -1.50 -2.48
N ASN A 19 6.00 -2.14 -3.02
CA ASN A 19 4.63 -1.70 -2.83
C ASN A 19 4.22 -1.72 -1.33
N LEU A 20 4.74 -2.66 -0.55
CA LEU A 20 4.50 -2.75 0.89
C LEU A 20 5.22 -1.64 1.66
N ALA A 21 6.48 -1.36 1.31
CA ALA A 21 7.26 -0.28 1.90
C ALA A 21 6.56 1.09 1.68
N TRP A 22 6.08 1.36 0.46
CA TRP A 22 5.27 2.54 0.16
C TRP A 22 3.98 2.58 0.99
N SER A 23 3.26 1.46 1.09
CA SER A 23 2.03 1.39 1.87
C SER A 23 2.27 1.70 3.35
N ARG A 24 3.35 1.14 3.92
CA ARG A 24 3.77 1.43 5.30
C ARG A 24 4.12 2.90 5.48
N ALA A 25 4.86 3.48 4.54
CA ALA A 25 5.27 4.86 4.62
C ALA A 25 4.07 5.83 4.60
N TYR A 26 3.08 5.58 3.73
CA TYR A 26 1.83 6.34 3.74
C TYR A 26 1.04 6.17 5.04
N LEU A 27 0.91 4.94 5.55
CA LEU A 27 0.23 4.68 6.81
C LEU A 27 0.92 5.40 7.99
N MET A 28 2.25 5.33 8.09
CA MET A 28 3.00 6.01 9.15
C MET A 28 2.87 7.53 9.06
N THR A 29 2.83 8.08 7.84
CA THR A 29 2.59 9.51 7.63
C THR A 29 1.20 9.92 8.11
N LEU A 30 0.16 9.13 7.78
CA LEU A 30 -1.21 9.36 8.26
C LEU A 30 -1.32 9.27 9.80
N LYS A 31 -0.65 8.28 10.41
CA LYS A 31 -0.57 8.16 11.87
C LYS A 31 0.13 9.37 12.49
N GLY A 32 1.24 9.83 11.91
CA GLY A 32 1.95 11.04 12.35
C GLY A 32 1.06 12.28 12.27
N LEU A 33 0.37 12.49 11.15
CA LEU A 33 -0.61 13.57 10.99
C LEU A 33 -1.72 13.52 12.04
N HIS A 34 -2.25 12.34 12.33
CA HIS A 34 -3.28 12.14 13.35
C HIS A 34 -2.79 12.51 14.76
N GLU A 35 -1.56 12.12 15.12
CA GLU A 35 -0.97 12.47 16.41
C GLU A 35 -0.64 13.96 16.53
N VAL A 36 -0.17 14.61 15.45
CA VAL A 36 0.01 16.07 15.42
C VAL A 36 -1.34 16.79 15.57
N ALA A 37 -2.40 16.29 14.92
CA ALA A 37 -3.73 16.88 15.05
C ALA A 37 -4.28 16.85 16.47
N LYS A 38 -3.98 15.79 17.23
CA LYS A 38 -4.35 15.69 18.66
C LYS A 38 -3.50 16.59 19.56
N SER A 39 -2.19 16.56 19.37
CA SER A 39 -1.22 17.19 20.29
C SER A 39 -1.02 18.68 20.02
N SER A 40 -1.32 19.14 18.81
CA SER A 40 -0.95 20.46 18.30
C SER A 40 -2.00 21.06 17.35
N PRO A 41 -3.30 21.06 17.70
CA PRO A 41 -4.38 21.48 16.79
C PRO A 41 -4.21 22.91 16.25
N LYS A 42 -3.71 23.82 17.08
CA LYS A 42 -3.47 25.24 16.73
C LYS A 42 -2.59 25.43 15.48
N TYR A 43 -1.67 24.51 15.22
CA TYR A 43 -0.79 24.57 14.05
C TYR A 43 -1.47 24.08 12.76
N LEU A 44 -2.44 23.17 12.88
CA LEU A 44 -3.23 22.68 11.76
C LEU A 44 -4.41 23.59 11.44
N ASP A 45 -5.00 24.23 12.47
CA ASP A 45 -6.13 25.15 12.34
C ASP A 45 -5.82 26.37 11.46
N SER A 46 -4.55 26.70 11.30
CA SER A 46 -4.10 27.77 10.40
C SER A 46 -4.24 27.40 8.91
N TYR A 47 -4.30 26.10 8.60
CA TYR A 47 -4.33 25.58 7.22
C TYR A 47 -5.30 24.39 7.05
N PRO A 48 -6.59 24.54 7.41
CA PRO A 48 -7.52 23.42 7.50
C PRO A 48 -7.78 22.74 6.15
N GLN A 49 -7.86 23.51 5.06
CA GLN A 49 -8.03 22.92 3.73
C GLN A 49 -6.80 22.14 3.28
N PHE A 50 -5.59 22.68 3.49
CA PHE A 50 -4.34 22.01 3.10
C PHE A 50 -4.19 20.67 3.82
N VAL A 51 -4.40 20.65 5.13
CA VAL A 51 -4.31 19.43 5.95
C VAL A 51 -5.35 18.42 5.50
N SER A 52 -6.58 18.85 5.22
CA SER A 52 -7.63 17.97 4.70
C SER A 52 -7.26 17.38 3.33
N CYS A 53 -6.81 18.20 2.38
CA CYS A 53 -6.37 17.75 1.06
C CYS A 53 -5.21 16.75 1.15
N LEU A 54 -4.22 17.04 2.00
CA LEU A 54 -3.08 16.17 2.21
C LEU A 54 -3.49 14.82 2.82
N TYR A 55 -4.35 14.86 3.84
CA TYR A 55 -4.86 13.65 4.48
C TYR A 55 -5.62 12.77 3.49
N HIS A 56 -6.55 13.34 2.73
CA HIS A 56 -7.31 12.59 1.73
C HIS A 56 -6.43 12.07 0.60
N GLY A 57 -5.48 12.87 0.11
CA GLY A 57 -4.53 12.45 -0.92
C GLY A 57 -3.64 11.28 -0.48
N LEU A 58 -3.10 11.33 0.75
CA LEU A 58 -2.32 10.23 1.33
C LEU A 58 -3.17 8.97 1.53
N PHE A 59 -4.43 9.14 1.95
CA PHE A 59 -5.36 8.02 2.11
C PHE A 59 -5.68 7.34 0.78
N ASP A 60 -5.94 8.12 -0.28
CA ASP A 60 -6.14 7.60 -1.63
C ASP A 60 -4.90 6.88 -2.16
N CYS A 61 -3.70 7.45 -1.94
CA CYS A 61 -2.44 6.79 -2.31
C CYS A 61 -2.25 5.46 -1.58
N LEU A 62 -2.53 5.41 -0.28
CA LEU A 62 -2.48 4.19 0.52
C LEU A 62 -3.47 3.15 -0.02
N PHE A 63 -4.70 3.55 -0.33
CA PHE A 63 -5.72 2.66 -0.84
C PHE A 63 -5.35 2.08 -2.20
N ILE A 64 -4.79 2.91 -3.09
CA ILE A 64 -4.27 2.45 -4.39
C ILE A 64 -3.15 1.41 -4.18
N LYS A 65 -2.19 1.70 -3.31
CA LYS A 65 -1.09 0.77 -3.01
C LYS A 65 -1.60 -0.54 -2.40
N ILE A 66 -2.53 -0.49 -1.44
CA ILE A 66 -3.13 -1.71 -0.87
C ILE A 66 -3.92 -2.48 -1.93
N HIS A 67 -4.69 -1.77 -2.77
CA HIS A 67 -5.46 -2.39 -3.84
C HIS A 67 -4.56 -3.16 -4.81
N ASN A 68 -3.35 -2.66 -5.12
CA ASN A 68 -2.42 -3.34 -6.03
C ASN A 68 -2.06 -4.76 -5.59
N PHE A 69 -2.08 -5.06 -4.29
CA PHE A 69 -1.86 -6.43 -3.80
C PHE A 69 -2.96 -7.42 -4.20
N VAL A 70 -4.19 -6.92 -4.39
CA VAL A 70 -5.38 -7.75 -4.60
C VAL A 70 -6.01 -7.52 -5.98
N ASP A 71 -5.41 -6.68 -6.81
CA ASP A 71 -5.88 -6.40 -8.15
C ASP A 71 -5.75 -7.66 -9.02
N SER A 72 -6.88 -8.14 -9.51
CA SER A 72 -6.97 -9.29 -10.42
C SER A 72 -7.07 -8.89 -11.89
N SER A 73 -6.96 -7.59 -12.20
CA SER A 73 -7.03 -7.06 -13.56
C SER A 73 -5.86 -7.57 -14.41
N LYS A 74 -6.07 -7.61 -15.73
CA LYS A 74 -5.02 -8.01 -16.68
C LYS A 74 -3.84 -7.04 -16.59
N GLY A 75 -2.65 -7.57 -16.35
CA GLY A 75 -1.42 -6.77 -16.22
C GLY A 75 -1.10 -6.30 -14.79
N ALA A 76 -1.97 -6.56 -13.80
CA ALA A 76 -1.65 -6.30 -12.40
C ALA A 76 -0.58 -7.29 -11.89
N CYS A 77 0.27 -6.82 -10.96
CA CYS A 77 1.39 -7.59 -10.39
C CYS A 77 1.17 -7.99 -8.91
N GLY A 78 -0.08 -7.99 -8.43
CA GLY A 78 -0.42 -8.37 -7.06
C GLY A 78 -0.40 -9.88 -6.78
N PHE A 79 -0.85 -10.27 -5.59
CA PHE A 79 -0.98 -11.67 -5.18
C PHE A 79 -1.78 -12.54 -6.17
N PRO A 80 -2.90 -12.09 -6.78
CA PRO A 80 -3.59 -12.91 -7.78
C PRO A 80 -2.69 -13.33 -8.95
N HIS A 81 -1.84 -12.42 -9.43
CA HIS A 81 -0.85 -12.71 -10.46
C HIS A 81 0.22 -13.65 -9.92
N PHE A 82 0.79 -13.32 -8.76
CA PHE A 82 1.82 -14.13 -8.13
C PHE A 82 1.39 -15.59 -7.93
N PHE A 83 0.20 -15.81 -7.36
CA PHE A 83 -0.35 -17.16 -7.17
C PHE A 83 -0.59 -17.90 -8.49
N LYS A 84 -0.96 -17.19 -9.56
CA LYS A 84 -1.07 -17.79 -10.89
C LYS A 84 0.30 -18.24 -11.42
N VAL A 85 1.34 -17.44 -11.19
CA VAL A 85 2.73 -17.79 -11.55
C VAL A 85 3.21 -18.99 -10.74
N LEU A 86 2.97 -19.02 -9.44
CA LEU A 86 3.34 -20.15 -8.57
C LEU A 86 2.70 -21.46 -9.03
N ARG A 87 1.38 -21.46 -9.30
CA ARG A 87 0.68 -22.64 -9.83
C ARG A 87 1.19 -23.12 -11.19
N LYS A 88 1.83 -22.23 -11.97
CA LYS A 88 2.45 -22.60 -13.25
C LYS A 88 3.83 -23.25 -13.06
N TYR A 89 4.56 -22.86 -12.02
CA TYR A 89 5.95 -23.27 -11.82
C TYR A 89 6.13 -24.46 -10.88
N TYR A 90 5.13 -24.72 -10.03
CA TYR A 90 5.15 -25.81 -9.06
C TYR A 90 4.06 -26.84 -9.38
N PRO A 91 4.33 -28.13 -9.14
CA PRO A 91 3.32 -29.17 -9.27
C PRO A 91 2.26 -29.06 -8.16
N ASP A 92 1.08 -29.63 -8.40
CA ASP A 92 -0.09 -29.51 -7.50
C ASP A 92 0.11 -30.14 -6.12
N ASP A 93 1.01 -31.13 -6.01
CA ASP A 93 1.37 -31.82 -4.78
C ASP A 93 2.40 -31.07 -3.92
N ASN A 94 2.92 -29.93 -4.42
CA ASN A 94 3.88 -29.14 -3.68
C ASN A 94 3.22 -28.51 -2.42
N PRO A 95 3.86 -28.59 -1.22
CA PRO A 95 3.33 -27.99 0.01
C PRO A 95 2.96 -26.50 -0.12
N LEU A 96 3.66 -25.78 -0.99
CA LEU A 96 3.44 -24.36 -1.26
C LEU A 96 2.06 -24.11 -1.89
N MET A 97 1.48 -25.09 -2.60
CA MET A 97 0.12 -24.98 -3.15
C MET A 97 -0.96 -24.98 -2.07
N THR A 98 -0.73 -25.69 -0.95
CA THR A 98 -1.61 -25.61 0.24
C THR A 98 -1.57 -24.21 0.83
N GLN A 99 -0.38 -23.64 0.99
CA GLN A 99 -0.22 -22.26 1.47
C GLN A 99 -0.92 -21.25 0.54
N VAL A 100 -0.74 -21.37 -0.78
CA VAL A 100 -1.44 -20.54 -1.77
C VAL A 100 -2.96 -20.60 -1.63
N LYS A 101 -3.54 -21.79 -1.36
CA LYS A 101 -4.98 -21.92 -1.14
C LYS A 101 -5.42 -21.18 0.14
N ILE A 102 -4.70 -21.38 1.24
CA ILE A 102 -4.94 -20.71 2.53
C ILE A 102 -4.92 -19.20 2.35
N ASP A 103 -3.88 -18.67 1.71
CA ASP A 103 -3.67 -17.24 1.56
C ASP A 103 -4.67 -16.58 0.60
N VAL A 104 -5.07 -17.28 -0.47
CA VAL A 104 -6.20 -16.84 -1.31
C VAL A 104 -7.48 -16.70 -0.50
N ASP A 105 -7.79 -17.68 0.36
CA ASP A 105 -8.99 -17.66 1.18
C ASP A 105 -8.91 -16.60 2.29
N ARG A 106 -7.73 -16.39 2.89
CA ARG A 106 -7.48 -15.29 3.83
C ARG A 106 -7.78 -13.95 3.17
N LEU A 107 -7.22 -13.67 1.99
CA LEU A 107 -7.45 -12.42 1.27
C LEU A 107 -8.92 -12.21 0.90
N LYS A 108 -9.63 -13.28 0.49
CA LYS A 108 -11.07 -13.20 0.15
C LYS A 108 -11.97 -12.89 1.36
N LYS A 109 -11.59 -13.35 2.55
CA LYS A 109 -12.37 -13.16 3.79
C LYS A 109 -12.12 -11.81 4.46
N GLN A 110 -11.13 -11.04 4.00
CA GLN A 110 -10.81 -9.74 4.57
C GLN A 110 -11.80 -8.66 4.15
N VAL A 111 -12.61 -8.20 5.11
CA VAL A 111 -13.60 -7.13 4.90
C VAL A 111 -12.93 -5.83 4.44
N SER A 112 -11.75 -5.52 4.96
CA SER A 112 -10.99 -4.31 4.58
C SER A 112 -10.62 -4.29 3.10
N ILE A 113 -10.34 -5.45 2.49
CA ILE A 113 -10.05 -5.55 1.06
C ILE A 113 -11.28 -5.18 0.23
N GLU A 114 -12.47 -5.62 0.65
CA GLU A 114 -13.72 -5.30 -0.06
C GLU A 114 -14.04 -3.80 0.02
N LYS A 115 -13.88 -3.20 1.20
CA LYS A 115 -14.02 -1.74 1.38
C LYS A 115 -13.06 -0.96 0.48
N ILE A 116 -11.80 -1.38 0.38
CA ILE A 116 -10.79 -0.73 -0.49
C ILE A 116 -11.13 -0.87 -1.97
N LYS A 117 -11.63 -2.04 -2.42
CA LYS A 117 -12.10 -2.24 -3.80
C LYS A 117 -13.27 -1.30 -4.12
N ASN A 118 -14.23 -1.19 -3.22
CA ASN A 118 -15.37 -0.29 -3.38
C ASN A 118 -14.93 1.17 -3.43
N TRP A 119 -13.98 1.57 -2.57
CA TRP A 119 -13.40 2.91 -2.60
C TRP A 119 -12.72 3.21 -3.94
N ARG A 120 -11.80 2.35 -4.40
CA ARG A 120 -11.12 2.53 -5.69
C ARG A 120 -12.12 2.68 -6.83
N ASN A 121 -13.10 1.79 -6.91
CA ASN A 121 -14.04 1.76 -8.03
C ASN A 121 -14.99 2.97 -8.03
N LYS A 122 -15.37 3.50 -6.88
CA LYS A 122 -16.40 4.55 -6.78
C LYS A 122 -15.81 5.96 -6.63
N ILE A 123 -14.65 6.07 -5.98
CA ILE A 123 -14.00 7.35 -5.71
C ILE A 123 -12.82 7.54 -6.66
N SER A 124 -11.79 6.70 -6.58
CA SER A 124 -10.51 6.99 -7.25
C SER A 124 -10.53 6.78 -8.77
N ALA A 125 -11.16 5.71 -9.28
CA ALA A 125 -11.06 5.32 -10.69
C ALA A 125 -12.15 5.91 -11.59
N HIS A 126 -13.36 6.11 -11.06
CA HIS A 126 -14.52 6.49 -11.87
C HIS A 126 -15.27 7.73 -11.37
N LEU A 127 -14.89 8.29 -10.22
CA LEU A 127 -15.54 9.47 -9.61
C LEU A 127 -17.08 9.39 -9.67
N THR A 128 -17.65 8.20 -9.42
CA THR A 128 -19.08 7.97 -9.65
C THR A 128 -19.90 8.76 -8.65
N GLN A 129 -21.06 9.29 -9.04
CA GLN A 129 -21.93 10.05 -8.12
C GLN A 129 -22.36 9.25 -6.85
N THR A 130 -22.09 7.96 -6.81
CA THR A 130 -22.29 7.06 -5.66
C THR A 130 -21.59 7.51 -4.37
N TYR A 131 -20.45 8.21 -4.44
CA TYR A 131 -19.83 8.78 -3.23
C TYR A 131 -20.71 9.84 -2.55
N ARG A 132 -21.68 10.42 -3.27
CA ARG A 132 -22.66 11.37 -2.72
C ARG A 132 -23.79 10.69 -1.96
N GLN A 133 -23.84 9.36 -1.93
CA GLN A 133 -24.86 8.65 -1.15
C GLN A 133 -24.51 8.64 0.34
N PRO A 134 -25.47 8.97 1.23
CA PRO A 134 -25.22 9.14 2.66
C PRO A 134 -24.57 7.93 3.37
N GLY A 135 -24.79 6.72 2.86
CA GLY A 135 -24.28 5.47 3.45
C GLY A 135 -22.94 4.97 2.90
N PHE A 136 -22.39 5.61 1.87
CA PHE A 136 -21.17 5.09 1.22
C PHE A 136 -19.97 5.16 2.18
N PHE A 137 -19.72 6.33 2.77
CA PHE A 137 -18.58 6.54 3.67
C PHE A 137 -18.70 5.75 4.96
N SER A 138 -19.90 5.62 5.54
CA SER A 138 -20.09 4.82 6.76
C SER A 138 -19.86 3.32 6.52
N SER A 139 -20.15 2.83 5.31
CA SER A 139 -19.98 1.41 4.96
C SER A 139 -18.56 1.07 4.47
N ASN A 140 -17.80 2.06 3.98
CA ASN A 140 -16.48 1.87 3.38
C ASN A 140 -15.35 2.61 4.10
N SER A 141 -15.64 3.24 5.24
CA SER A 141 -14.60 3.79 6.10
C SER A 141 -13.75 2.67 6.70
N LEU A 142 -12.46 2.99 6.85
CA LEU A 142 -11.47 2.15 7.49
C LEU A 142 -10.72 2.98 8.52
N TYR A 143 -10.57 2.43 9.71
CA TYR A 143 -9.67 2.96 10.72
C TYR A 143 -8.21 2.67 10.32
N LEU A 144 -7.27 3.52 10.76
CA LEU A 144 -5.84 3.30 10.53
C LEU A 144 -5.36 1.96 11.13
N SER A 145 -6.00 1.47 12.20
CA SER A 145 -5.74 0.15 12.77
C SER A 145 -6.17 -1.00 11.86
N GLU A 146 -7.34 -0.90 11.21
CA GLU A 146 -7.80 -1.91 10.24
C GLU A 146 -6.84 -1.98 9.04
N LEU A 147 -6.29 -0.83 8.62
CA LEU A 147 -5.29 -0.76 7.55
C LEU A 147 -3.94 -1.35 8.00
N GLU A 148 -3.54 -1.11 9.25
CA GLU A 148 -2.33 -1.67 9.84
C GLU A 148 -2.40 -3.19 9.94
N GLU A 149 -3.52 -3.74 10.41
CA GLU A 149 -3.78 -5.19 10.47
C GLU A 149 -3.73 -5.82 9.07
N LEU A 150 -4.33 -5.17 8.07
CA LEU A 150 -4.27 -5.63 6.69
C LEU A 150 -2.83 -5.62 6.13
N LEU A 151 -2.05 -4.57 6.41
CA LEU A 151 -0.65 -4.53 6.00
C LEU A 151 0.21 -5.56 6.73
N ASN A 152 -0.08 -5.86 8.00
CA ASN A 152 0.59 -6.94 8.73
C ASN A 152 0.30 -8.31 8.10
N LEU A 153 -0.95 -8.56 7.69
CA LEU A 153 -1.32 -9.77 6.96
C LEU A 153 -0.56 -9.88 5.62
N ILE A 154 -0.52 -8.79 4.85
CA ILE A 154 0.19 -8.75 3.57
C ILE A 154 1.69 -8.99 3.77
N GLU A 155 2.29 -8.35 4.78
CA GLU A 155 3.69 -8.54 5.16
C GLU A 155 3.98 -10.00 5.51
N GLU A 156 3.17 -10.61 6.39
CA GLU A 156 3.30 -12.02 6.77
C GLU A 156 3.31 -12.93 5.55
N MET A 157 2.41 -12.69 4.59
CA MET A 157 2.33 -13.45 3.35
C MET A 157 3.60 -13.28 2.50
N VAL A 158 4.03 -12.03 2.25
CA VAL A 158 5.25 -11.75 1.46
C VAL A 158 6.48 -12.37 2.10
N GLU A 159 6.65 -12.23 3.41
CA GLU A 159 7.77 -12.82 4.16
C GLU A 159 7.76 -14.34 4.10
N ASN A 160 6.60 -14.98 4.23
CA ASN A 160 6.47 -16.42 4.15
C ASN A 160 6.93 -16.95 2.78
N TYR A 161 6.50 -16.32 1.69
CA TYR A 161 6.95 -16.71 0.35
C TYR A 161 8.43 -16.38 0.11
N SER A 162 8.90 -15.22 0.57
CA SER A 162 10.30 -14.81 0.44
C SER A 162 11.23 -15.79 1.14
N PHE A 163 10.89 -16.20 2.36
CA PHE A 163 11.69 -17.14 3.12
C PHE A 163 11.66 -18.54 2.49
N ASN A 164 10.47 -19.06 2.17
CA ASN A 164 10.32 -20.42 1.66
C ASN A 164 10.86 -20.62 0.25
N MET A 165 10.87 -19.57 -0.58
CA MET A 165 11.26 -19.66 -1.99
C MET A 165 12.65 -19.10 -2.28
N LEU A 166 13.02 -18.01 -1.61
CA LEU A 166 14.22 -17.23 -1.88
C LEU A 166 15.21 -17.26 -0.71
N SER A 167 14.84 -17.85 0.43
CA SER A 167 15.67 -17.92 1.64
C SER A 167 16.16 -16.56 2.14
N ARG A 168 15.35 -15.51 1.95
CA ARG A 168 15.63 -14.15 2.43
C ARG A 168 14.48 -13.60 3.26
N ARG A 169 14.82 -12.62 4.10
CA ARG A 169 13.87 -11.74 4.80
C ARG A 169 13.90 -10.37 4.15
N ASN A 170 12.77 -9.69 4.08
CA ASN A 170 12.72 -8.35 3.51
C ASN A 170 12.55 -7.31 4.62
N ASP A 171 13.19 -6.17 4.47
CA ASP A 171 12.91 -5.00 5.32
C ASP A 171 11.84 -4.15 4.65
N THR A 172 10.58 -4.48 4.90
CA THR A 172 9.43 -3.71 4.42
C THR A 172 8.88 -2.73 5.46
N ARG A 173 9.46 -2.71 6.67
CA ARG A 173 9.00 -1.86 7.78
C ARG A 173 9.72 -0.53 7.82
N ASN A 174 10.98 -0.50 7.38
CA ASN A 174 11.76 0.72 7.26
C ASN A 174 11.75 1.16 5.79
N PRO A 175 10.99 2.21 5.44
CA PRO A 175 11.00 2.72 4.08
C PRO A 175 12.41 3.17 3.68
N SER A 176 12.76 3.00 2.42
CA SER A 176 14.06 3.47 1.92
C SER A 176 14.20 4.99 2.04
N ALA A 177 15.45 5.48 2.02
CA ALA A 177 15.72 6.91 2.05
C ALA A 177 15.02 7.66 0.91
N ASP A 178 14.84 7.02 -0.25
CA ASP A 178 14.13 7.60 -1.40
C ASP A 178 12.64 7.77 -1.12
N ILE A 179 11.98 6.76 -0.50
CA ILE A 179 10.57 6.86 -0.10
C ILE A 179 10.40 7.98 0.94
N ILE A 180 11.28 8.02 1.94
CA ILE A 180 11.25 9.06 2.98
C ILE A 180 11.42 10.44 2.35
N LYS A 181 12.39 10.60 1.44
CA LYS A 181 12.64 11.86 0.72
C LYS A 181 11.41 12.29 -0.08
N GLU A 182 10.76 11.37 -0.78
CA GLU A 182 9.60 11.69 -1.61
C GLU A 182 8.39 12.12 -0.77
N ILE A 183 8.09 11.38 0.30
CA ILE A 183 7.01 11.76 1.22
C ILE A 183 7.31 13.10 1.89
N SER A 184 8.58 13.36 2.24
CA SER A 184 8.98 14.62 2.85
C SER A 184 8.69 15.82 1.95
N LYS A 185 8.79 15.69 0.62
CA LYS A 185 8.44 16.77 -0.33
C LYS A 185 6.98 17.23 -0.21
N LEU A 186 6.08 16.41 0.34
CA LEU A 186 4.68 16.80 0.57
C LEU A 186 4.54 17.86 1.69
N PHE A 187 5.51 17.90 2.60
CA PHE A 187 5.52 18.80 3.76
C PHE A 187 6.52 19.94 3.62
N TRP A 188 7.55 19.73 2.81
CA TRP A 188 8.55 20.74 2.51
C TRP A 188 8.34 21.21 1.08
N LEU A 189 7.78 22.42 0.91
CA LEU A 189 8.09 23.22 -0.28
C LEU A 189 9.62 23.26 -0.34
N SER A 190 10.18 22.78 -1.44
CA SER A 190 11.61 22.83 -1.72
C SER A 190 12.21 24.12 -1.15
N THR A 191 13.06 23.99 -0.14
CA THR A 191 14.04 25.03 0.20
C THR A 191 15.08 25.07 -0.92
N GLU A 192 14.64 25.37 -2.13
CA GLU A 192 15.45 26.03 -3.14
C GLU A 192 15.31 27.54 -2.89
N SER A 193 15.82 27.98 -1.75
CA SER A 193 16.17 29.37 -1.52
C SER A 193 17.65 29.44 -1.22
N GLY A 194 18.43 29.82 -2.23
CA GLY A 194 19.69 30.51 -2.01
C GLY A 194 20.91 29.94 -2.71
N SER A 195 21.15 30.36 -3.95
CA SER A 195 22.44 30.99 -4.25
C SER A 195 22.26 32.09 -5.30
N ALA A 196 22.62 33.31 -4.87
CA ALA A 196 23.10 34.49 -5.62
C ALA A 196 22.36 34.89 -6.92
N THR A 197 21.90 36.13 -7.09
CA THR A 197 22.71 37.34 -7.00
C THR A 197 21.84 38.59 -6.78
N HIS A 198 22.14 39.34 -5.72
CA HIS A 198 22.02 40.80 -5.76
C HIS A 198 23.09 41.32 -6.74
N HIS A 199 22.66 41.89 -7.87
CA HIS A 199 23.47 42.91 -8.54
C HIS A 199 22.83 44.27 -8.29
N LYS A 200 23.67 45.14 -7.72
CA LYS A 200 23.52 46.60 -7.71
C LYS A 200 23.44 47.14 -9.12
#